data_AF-A0A8X6H950-F1
#
_entry.id   AF-A0A8X6H950-F1
#
_cell.length_a   1.000
_cell.length_b   1.000
_cell.length_c   1.000
_cell.angle_alpha   90.00
_cell.angle_beta   90.00
_cell.angle_gamma   90.00
#
_symmetry.space_group_name_H-M   'P 1'
#
loop_
_entity.id
_entity.type
_entity.pdbx_description
1 polymer ?
#
loop_
_entity_poly.entity_id
_entity_poly.type
_entity_poly.pdbx_seq_one_letter_code
_entity_poly.pdbx_strand_id
1 'polypeptide(L)'
;MVALREIHIFITLTARGCFPIGRSLRQRLGQGNAVLGLEFSGREDGTGKRVCGFAAARAMATSILAYPEFCFDVPDNWTLEEAATVPIVYLTCYYALIIRGKLQKGESVLIHSGTGGIGIAAITIALSMDCEIFTTVGNDEKRKYLNKKFPKLKMKILDVHAIYLLNL
;
A
#
# COMPACT_ATOMS: atom_id res chain seq x y z
N MET A 1 -28.63 6.03 6.94
CA MET A 1 -28.13 6.33 5.59
C MET A 1 -26.81 7.05 5.76
N VAL A 2 -25.68 6.40 5.47
CA VAL A 2 -24.36 7.03 5.60
C VAL A 2 -24.16 7.98 4.42
N ALA A 3 -23.83 9.24 4.68
CA ALA A 3 -23.63 10.24 3.64
C ALA A 3 -22.25 10.07 2.99
N LEU A 4 -22.21 9.93 1.67
CA LEU A 4 -20.98 9.89 0.89
C LEU A 4 -20.30 11.27 0.89
N ARG A 5 -18.96 11.28 0.82
CA ARG A 5 -18.16 12.49 0.64
C ARG A 5 -17.73 12.61 -0.81
N GLU A 6 -17.89 13.78 -1.40
CA GLU A 6 -17.30 14.07 -2.71
C GLU A 6 -15.87 14.57 -2.52
N ILE A 7 -14.93 13.89 -3.16
CA ILE A 7 -13.50 14.21 -3.10
C ILE A 7 -13.02 14.58 -4.50
N HIS A 8 -12.45 15.77 -4.63
CA HIS A 8 -11.72 16.19 -5.82
C HIS A 8 -10.33 15.55 -5.80
N ILE A 9 -10.07 14.65 -6.75
CA ILE A 9 -8.83 13.89 -6.82
C ILE A 9 -7.78 14.74 -7.52
N PHE A 10 -6.65 14.93 -6.84
CA PHE A 10 -5.50 15.62 -7.41
C PHE A 10 -4.43 14.64 -7.89
N ILE A 11 -4.32 13.47 -7.25
CA ILE A 11 -3.35 12.43 -7.61
C ILE A 11 -4.00 11.06 -7.47
N THR A 12 -4.21 10.39 -8.61
CA THR A 12 -4.31 8.93 -8.67
C THR A 12 -2.90 8.42 -8.92
N LEU A 13 -2.43 7.43 -8.15
CA LEU A 13 -1.12 6.83 -8.34
C LEU A 13 -1.02 6.29 -9.78
N THR A 14 -0.38 7.04 -10.68
CA THR A 14 0.05 6.51 -11.98
C THR A 14 1.27 5.64 -11.69
N ALA A 15 1.04 4.44 -11.18
CA ALA A 15 2.02 3.38 -11.36
C ALA A 15 2.23 3.27 -12.87
N ARG A 16 3.36 3.76 -13.38
CA ARG A 16 3.87 3.45 -14.73
C ARG A 16 4.32 1.98 -14.82
N GLY A 17 3.60 1.08 -14.16
CA GLY A 17 3.60 -0.34 -14.40
C GLY A 17 2.27 -0.67 -15.06
N CYS A 18 2.30 -1.02 -16.34
CA CYS A 18 1.12 -1.50 -17.04
C CYS A 18 0.60 -2.73 -16.30
N PHE A 19 -0.47 -2.58 -15.50
CA PHE A 19 -1.17 -3.74 -14.96
C PHE A 19 -1.92 -4.35 -16.15
N PRO A 20 -1.58 -5.57 -16.62
CA PRO A 20 -2.35 -6.18 -17.69
C PRO A 20 -3.74 -6.46 -17.15
N ILE A 21 -4.70 -5.60 -17.51
CA ILE A 21 -6.11 -5.80 -17.20
C ILE A 21 -6.56 -7.00 -18.03
N GLY A 22 -6.50 -8.19 -17.42
CA GLY A 22 -7.02 -9.41 -18.02
C GLY A 22 -8.51 -9.24 -18.35
N ARG A 23 -8.98 -9.89 -19.43
CA ARG A 23 -10.39 -9.84 -19.87
C ARG A 23 -11.40 -10.16 -18.73
N SER A 24 -10.99 -10.91 -17.70
CA SER A 24 -11.87 -11.31 -16.60
C SER A 24 -12.30 -10.16 -15.69
N LEU A 25 -11.47 -9.13 -15.49
CA LEU A 25 -11.80 -7.98 -14.66
C LEU A 25 -12.86 -7.07 -15.32
N ARG A 26 -12.85 -6.99 -16.65
CA ARG A 26 -13.85 -6.22 -17.43
C ARG A 26 -15.24 -6.88 -17.41
N GLN A 27 -15.33 -8.20 -17.28
CA GLN A 27 -16.61 -8.92 -17.21
C GLN A 27 -17.21 -8.96 -15.80
N ARG A 28 -16.40 -8.87 -14.75
CA ARG A 28 -16.86 -9.00 -13.35
C ARG A 28 -17.33 -7.70 -12.71
N LEU A 29 -16.98 -6.55 -13.30
CA LEU A 29 -17.33 -5.22 -12.79
C LEU A 29 -18.18 -4.54 -13.88
N GLY A 30 -19.47 -4.42 -13.65
CA GLY A 30 -20.50 -4.06 -14.65
C GLY A 30 -20.25 -2.77 -15.45
N GLN A 31 -21.09 -2.56 -16.47
CA GLN A 31 -21.02 -1.63 -17.62
C GLN A 31 -20.86 -0.11 -17.32
N GLY A 32 -19.93 0.31 -16.47
CA GLY A 32 -19.55 1.71 -16.28
C GLY A 32 -18.17 1.98 -16.88
N ASN A 33 -18.03 3.02 -17.70
CA ASN A 33 -16.81 3.34 -18.47
C ASN A 33 -15.55 3.69 -17.64
N ALA A 34 -15.61 3.73 -16.31
CA ALA A 34 -14.45 3.97 -15.45
C ALA A 34 -14.43 2.93 -14.33
N VAL A 35 -13.65 1.86 -14.48
CA VAL A 35 -13.46 0.81 -13.46
C VAL A 35 -12.08 0.90 -12.80
N LEU A 36 -11.21 1.80 -13.29
CA LEU A 36 -9.82 1.87 -12.87
C LEU A 36 -9.62 2.67 -11.59
N GLY A 37 -8.56 2.30 -10.85
CA GLY A 37 -8.14 2.96 -9.62
C GLY A 37 -8.79 2.35 -8.37
N LEU A 38 -7.95 2.01 -7.40
CA LEU A 38 -8.35 1.48 -6.09
C LEU A 38 -8.04 2.43 -4.94
N GLU A 39 -7.20 3.44 -5.16
CA GLU A 39 -6.84 4.43 -4.14
C GLU A 39 -6.69 5.82 -4.75
N PHE A 40 -6.82 6.83 -3.88
CA PHE A 40 -6.77 8.24 -4.25
C PHE A 40 -6.17 9.08 -3.12
N SER A 41 -5.73 10.28 -3.49
CA SER A 41 -5.59 11.41 -2.58
C SER A 41 -6.20 12.66 -3.23
N GLY A 42 -6.72 13.56 -2.41
CA GLY A 42 -7.45 14.71 -2.91
C GLY A 42 -7.90 15.67 -1.81
N ARG A 43 -8.89 16.48 -2.16
CA ARG A 43 -9.52 17.43 -1.24
C ARG A 43 -11.01 17.17 -1.19
N GLU A 44 -11.54 17.14 0.02
CA GLU A 44 -12.99 17.06 0.24
C GLU A 44 -13.68 18.32 -0.27
N ASP A 45 -14.77 18.14 -1.01
CA ASP A 45 -15.60 19.23 -1.50
C ASP A 45 -16.24 20.01 -0.35
N GLY A 46 -16.33 21.33 -0.49
CA GLY A 46 -16.82 22.24 0.55
C GLY A 46 -15.82 22.54 1.68
N THR A 47 -15.16 21.55 2.26
CA THR A 47 -14.21 21.78 3.39
C THR A 47 -12.78 22.06 2.92
N GLY A 48 -12.39 21.57 1.75
CA GLY A 48 -11.03 21.65 1.22
C GLY A 48 -9.99 20.79 1.96
N LYS A 49 -10.45 19.97 2.93
CA LYS A 49 -9.60 19.12 3.76
C LYS A 49 -8.85 18.10 2.90
N ARG A 50 -7.54 17.95 3.14
CA ARG A 50 -6.73 16.94 2.45
C ARG A 50 -7.08 15.55 2.96
N VAL A 51 -7.43 14.65 2.05
CA VAL A 51 -7.82 13.28 2.35
C VAL A 51 -7.11 12.30 1.41
N CYS A 52 -6.84 11.10 1.89
CA CYS A 52 -6.53 9.94 1.06
C CYS A 52 -7.46 8.78 1.41
N GLY A 53 -7.54 7.78 0.54
CA GLY A 53 -8.46 6.68 0.78
C GLY A 53 -8.43 5.63 -0.31
N PHE A 54 -9.33 4.66 -0.18
CA PHE A 54 -9.49 3.59 -1.14
C PHE A 54 -10.94 3.40 -1.55
N ALA A 55 -11.14 2.80 -2.72
CA ALA A 55 -12.44 2.49 -3.29
C ALA A 55 -12.38 1.17 -4.05
N ALA A 56 -13.53 0.52 -4.22
CA ALA A 56 -13.61 -0.73 -4.98
C ALA A 56 -13.25 -0.54 -6.47
N ALA A 57 -13.44 0.66 -7.00
CA ALA A 57 -13.12 1.08 -8.36
C ALA A 57 -13.22 2.60 -8.48
N ARG A 58 -12.96 3.13 -9.69
CA ARG A 58 -13.24 4.52 -10.11
C ARG A 58 -12.37 5.61 -9.48
N ALA A 59 -11.31 5.25 -8.76
CA ALA A 59 -10.39 6.23 -8.18
C ALA A 59 -9.47 6.90 -9.22
N MET A 60 -9.46 6.40 -10.46
CA MET A 60 -8.83 7.07 -11.61
C MET A 60 -9.85 7.99 -12.30
N ALA A 61 -10.12 9.12 -11.66
CA ALA A 61 -11.08 10.13 -12.08
C ALA A 61 -10.66 11.51 -11.55
N THR A 62 -11.36 12.57 -11.96
CA THR A 62 -11.16 13.93 -11.40
C THR A 62 -11.86 14.13 -10.06
N SER A 63 -12.93 13.38 -9.80
CA SER A 63 -13.62 13.34 -8.52
C SER A 63 -14.17 11.94 -8.23
N ILE A 64 -14.40 11.65 -6.94
CA ILE A 64 -14.99 10.40 -6.48
C ILE A 64 -15.95 10.65 -5.31
N LEU A 65 -17.07 9.91 -5.31
CA LEU A 65 -17.88 9.74 -4.11
C LEU A 65 -17.29 8.61 -3.28
N ALA A 66 -16.72 8.96 -2.13
CA ALA A 66 -16.07 8.03 -1.22
C ALA A 66 -16.88 7.85 0.07
N TYR A 67 -16.83 6.64 0.62
CA TYR A 67 -17.37 6.36 1.95
C TYR A 67 -16.41 6.95 3.00
N PRO A 68 -16.92 7.75 3.96
CA PRO A 68 -16.09 8.35 5.02
C PRO A 68 -15.21 7.35 5.76
N GLU A 69 -15.67 6.11 5.93
CA GLU A 69 -14.98 5.03 6.63
C GLU A 69 -13.74 4.52 5.89
N PHE A 70 -13.61 4.84 4.59
CA PHE A 70 -12.46 4.51 3.75
C PHE A 70 -11.60 5.74 3.42
N CYS A 71 -11.87 6.87 4.08
CA CYS A 71 -11.09 8.10 3.98
C CYS A 71 -10.25 8.31 5.24
N PHE A 72 -9.02 8.75 5.04
CA PHE A 72 -8.06 9.09 6.07
C PHE A 72 -7.60 10.53 5.88
N ASP A 73 -7.37 11.21 7.00
CA ASP A 73 -6.81 12.54 7.00
C ASP A 73 -5.34 12.50 6.55
N VAL A 74 -4.96 13.39 5.65
CA VAL A 74 -3.56 13.51 5.23
C VAL A 74 -2.80 14.32 6.27
N PRO A 75 -1.72 13.77 6.87
CA PRO A 75 -0.87 14.49 7.81
C PRO A 75 -0.32 15.80 7.22
N ASP A 76 -0.10 16.79 8.08
CA ASP A 76 0.20 18.12 7.58
C ASP A 76 1.51 18.20 6.77
N ASN A 77 2.47 17.39 7.19
CA ASN A 77 3.80 17.24 6.61
C ASN A 77 3.84 16.33 5.37
N TRP A 78 2.71 15.82 4.88
CA TRP A 78 2.65 14.99 3.68
C TRP A 78 2.07 15.75 2.49
N THR A 79 2.71 15.59 1.34
CA THR A 79 2.10 15.93 0.07
C THR A 79 0.95 14.97 -0.25
N LEU A 80 0.03 15.39 -1.13
CA LEU A 80 -0.99 14.47 -1.64
C LEU A 80 -0.34 13.30 -2.42
N GLU A 81 0.82 13.52 -3.05
CA GLU A 81 1.53 12.48 -3.78
C GLU A 81 2.00 11.37 -2.84
N GLU A 82 2.62 11.73 -1.72
CA GLU A 82 3.02 10.78 -0.68
C GLU A 82 1.80 10.08 -0.08
N ALA A 83 0.73 10.83 0.20
CA ALA A 83 -0.48 10.27 0.77
C ALA A 83 -1.18 9.25 -0.15
N ALA A 84 -1.08 9.43 -1.47
CA ALA A 84 -1.62 8.48 -2.45
C ALA A 84 -0.94 7.11 -2.42
N THR A 85 0.26 7.00 -1.84
CA THR A 85 1.05 5.74 -1.81
C THR A 85 0.70 4.81 -0.66
N VAL A 86 -0.21 5.22 0.23
CA VAL A 86 -0.44 4.59 1.53
C VAL A 86 -1.65 3.64 1.57
N PRO A 87 -2.85 4.02 1.09
CA PRO A 87 -4.09 3.33 1.44
C PRO A 87 -4.08 1.83 1.16
N ILE A 88 -3.81 1.40 -0.07
CA ILE A 88 -3.94 -0.02 -0.46
C ILE A 88 -2.80 -0.87 0.10
N VAL A 89 -1.56 -0.37 0.04
CA VAL A 89 -0.40 -1.17 0.48
C VAL A 89 -0.42 -1.39 1.99
N TYR A 90 -0.75 -0.37 2.79
CA TYR A 90 -0.82 -0.52 4.25
C TYR A 90 -2.07 -1.29 4.68
N LEU A 91 -3.23 -1.07 4.06
CA LEU A 91 -4.43 -1.88 4.33
C LEU A 91 -4.15 -3.37 4.10
N THR A 92 -3.51 -3.69 2.96
CA THR A 92 -3.16 -5.07 2.60
C THR A 92 -2.21 -5.69 3.63
N CYS A 93 -1.14 -4.96 4.01
CA CYS A 93 -0.15 -5.47 4.95
C CYS A 93 -0.72 -5.60 6.37
N TYR A 94 -1.54 -4.64 6.82
CA TYR A 94 -2.17 -4.69 8.13
C TYR A 94 -3.15 -5.88 8.22
N TYR A 95 -3.97 -6.07 7.19
CA TYR A 95 -4.85 -7.25 7.12
C TYR A 95 -4.06 -8.56 7.13
N ALA A 96 -3.01 -8.66 6.31
CA ALA A 96 -2.22 -9.88 6.19
C ALA A 96 -1.43 -10.21 7.46
N LEU A 97 -0.70 -9.24 8.02
CA LEU A 97 0.20 -9.48 9.15
C LEU A 97 -0.54 -9.48 10.49
N ILE A 98 -1.45 -8.53 10.71
CA ILE A 98 -2.07 -8.32 12.03
C ILE A 98 -3.36 -9.12 12.16
N ILE A 99 -4.27 -8.98 11.20
CA ILE A 99 -5.61 -9.59 11.30
C ILE A 99 -5.54 -11.10 11.01
N ARG A 100 -4.87 -11.47 9.91
CA ARG A 100 -4.79 -12.86 9.45
C ARG A 100 -3.59 -13.61 10.02
N GLY A 101 -2.41 -13.01 9.94
CA GLY A 101 -1.16 -13.58 10.41
C GLY A 101 -1.01 -13.54 11.93
N LYS A 102 -1.71 -12.63 12.61
CA LYS A 102 -1.62 -12.42 14.06
C LYS A 102 -0.18 -12.29 14.54
N LEU A 103 0.66 -11.64 13.74
CA LEU A 103 2.07 -11.39 14.08
C LEU A 103 2.15 -10.74 15.47
N GLN A 104 3.02 -11.26 16.32
CA GLN A 104 3.26 -10.75 17.66
C GLN A 104 4.56 -9.97 17.74
N LYS A 105 4.66 -9.13 18.77
CA LYS A 105 5.86 -8.35 19.05
C LYS A 105 7.07 -9.27 19.20
N GLY A 106 8.16 -8.96 18.48
CA GLY A 106 9.42 -9.71 18.57
C GLY A 106 9.46 -11.03 17.79
N GLU A 107 8.39 -11.43 17.11
CA GLU A 107 8.41 -12.59 16.22
C GLU A 107 9.24 -12.34 14.95
N SER A 108 9.53 -13.41 14.22
CA SER A 108 10.25 -13.35 12.96
C SER A 108 9.29 -13.38 11.77
N VAL A 109 9.57 -12.60 10.73
CA VAL A 109 8.73 -12.54 9.51
C VAL A 109 9.58 -12.52 8.25
N LEU A 110 9.19 -13.30 7.25
CA LEU A 110 9.78 -13.31 5.91
C LEU A 110 8.92 -12.47 4.94
N ILE A 111 9.51 -11.42 4.40
CA ILE A 111 8.88 -10.50 3.46
C ILE A 111 9.54 -10.65 2.09
N HIS A 112 8.81 -11.18 1.10
CA HIS A 112 9.33 -11.23 -0.26
C HIS A 112 9.27 -9.86 -0.94
N SER A 113 10.20 -9.63 -1.87
CA SER A 113 10.23 -8.42 -2.70
C SER A 113 10.23 -7.13 -1.87
N GLY A 114 11.13 -7.03 -0.89
CA GLY A 114 11.14 -5.97 0.13
C GLY A 114 11.22 -4.53 -0.39
N THR A 115 11.65 -4.33 -1.64
CA THR A 115 11.68 -3.01 -2.30
C THR A 115 10.41 -2.63 -3.05
N GLY A 116 9.43 -3.53 -3.15
CA GLY A 116 8.11 -3.21 -3.70
C GLY A 116 7.25 -2.43 -2.70
N GLY A 117 6.17 -1.79 -3.17
CA GLY A 117 5.29 -0.99 -2.30
C GLY A 117 4.73 -1.77 -1.10
N ILE A 118 4.26 -3.01 -1.33
CA ILE A 118 3.83 -3.94 -0.27
C ILE A 118 5.00 -4.31 0.64
N GLY A 119 6.18 -4.64 0.06
CA GLY A 119 7.35 -5.02 0.85
C GLY A 119 7.80 -3.93 1.81
N ILE A 120 7.88 -2.69 1.33
CA ILE A 120 8.23 -1.51 2.13
C ILE A 120 7.20 -1.27 3.24
N ALA A 121 5.90 -1.38 2.94
CA ALA A 121 4.84 -1.21 3.94
C ALA A 121 4.88 -2.32 5.01
N ALA A 122 5.03 -3.57 4.59
CA ALA A 122 5.15 -4.72 5.48
C ALA A 122 6.38 -4.60 6.40
N ILE A 123 7.54 -4.18 5.85
CA ILE A 123 8.76 -3.93 6.64
C ILE A 123 8.51 -2.84 7.68
N THR A 124 7.83 -1.76 7.29
CA THR A 124 7.52 -0.64 8.19
C THR A 124 6.63 -1.09 9.36
N ILE A 125 5.61 -1.91 9.09
CA ILE A 125 4.74 -2.47 10.13
C ILE A 125 5.51 -3.45 11.03
N ALA A 126 6.27 -4.38 10.46
CA ALA A 126 7.02 -5.36 11.24
C ALA A 126 8.06 -4.69 12.16
N LEU A 127 8.71 -3.62 11.69
CA LEU A 127 9.63 -2.83 12.51
C LEU A 127 8.94 -2.13 13.68
N SER A 128 7.72 -1.61 13.48
CA SER A 128 6.99 -0.95 14.59
C SER A 128 6.57 -1.95 15.68
N MET A 129 6.63 -3.25 15.38
CA MET A 129 6.38 -4.36 16.28
C MET A 129 7.67 -5.04 16.78
N ASP A 130 8.83 -4.41 16.60
CA ASP A 130 10.15 -4.94 17.03
C ASP A 130 10.44 -6.37 16.50
N CYS A 131 9.87 -6.76 15.35
CA CYS A 131 10.04 -8.09 14.77
C CYS A 131 11.43 -8.29 14.12
N GLU A 132 11.90 -9.54 14.05
CA GLU A 132 13.06 -9.90 13.22
C GLU A 132 12.62 -10.07 11.76
N ILE A 133 13.23 -9.31 10.85
CA ILE A 133 12.79 -9.25 9.46
C ILE A 133 13.79 -9.93 8.54
N PHE A 134 13.28 -10.91 7.78
CA PHE A 134 13.95 -11.51 6.64
C PHE A 134 13.31 -10.98 5.37
N THR A 135 14.10 -10.62 4.36
CA THR A 135 13.52 -10.17 3.08
C THR A 135 14.37 -10.58 1.89
N THR A 136 13.71 -10.66 0.74
CA THR A 136 14.38 -10.84 -0.55
C THR A 136 14.39 -9.56 -1.37
N VAL A 137 15.44 -9.35 -2.15
CA VAL A 137 15.59 -8.25 -3.11
C VAL A 137 16.24 -8.77 -4.39
N GLY A 138 15.94 -8.13 -5.53
CA GLY A 138 16.38 -8.64 -6.82
C GLY A 138 17.81 -8.28 -7.24
N ASN A 139 18.47 -7.35 -6.55
CA ASN A 139 19.85 -6.94 -6.83
C ASN A 139 20.46 -6.13 -5.66
N ASP A 140 21.77 -5.88 -5.74
CA ASP A 140 22.52 -5.14 -4.71
C ASP A 140 22.12 -3.66 -4.58
N GLU A 141 21.64 -3.02 -5.65
CA GLU A 141 21.16 -1.64 -5.58
C GLU A 141 19.91 -1.54 -4.71
N LYS A 142 18.96 -2.45 -4.91
CA LYS A 142 17.75 -2.59 -4.09
C LYS A 142 18.08 -2.93 -2.64
N ARG A 143 19.10 -3.75 -2.41
CA ARG A 143 19.65 -4.01 -1.07
C ARG A 143 20.16 -2.74 -0.40
N LYS A 144 21.00 -1.96 -1.08
CA LYS A 144 21.54 -0.69 -0.57
C LYS A 144 20.42 0.31 -0.28
N TYR A 145 19.41 0.36 -1.14
CA TYR A 145 18.23 1.19 -0.94
C TYR A 145 17.51 0.86 0.38
N LEU A 146 17.23 -0.44 0.66
CA LEU A 146 16.56 -0.83 1.90
C LEU A 146 17.39 -0.50 3.14
N ASN A 147 18.70 -0.77 3.11
CA ASN A 147 19.60 -0.44 4.23
C ASN A 147 19.59 1.07 4.53
N LYS A 148 19.57 1.91 3.49
CA LYS A 148 19.50 3.37 3.66
C LYS A 148 18.14 3.82 4.19
N LYS A 149 17.04 3.23 3.69
CA LYS A 149 15.67 3.60 4.07
C LYS A 149 15.35 3.17 5.50
N PHE A 150 15.85 2.01 5.91
CA PHE A 150 15.59 1.41 7.22
C PHE A 150 16.89 1.13 7.97
N PRO A 151 17.53 2.14 8.60
CA PRO A 151 18.80 1.94 9.30
C PRO A 151 18.69 1.04 10.55
N LYS A 152 17.48 0.91 11.11
CA LYS A 152 17.18 0.00 12.23
C LYS A 152 16.96 -1.45 11.80
N LEU A 153 16.97 -1.76 10.49
CA LEU A 153 16.76 -3.13 10.01
C LEU A 153 17.96 -4.01 10.38
N LYS A 154 17.77 -4.95 11.31
CA LYS A 154 18.66 -6.10 11.48
C LYS A 154 18.34 -7.16 10.40
N MET A 155 18.46 -6.76 9.15
CA MET A 155 18.00 -7.53 8.00
C MET A 155 18.96 -8.66 7.65
N LYS A 156 18.45 -9.89 7.57
CA LYS A 156 19.10 -10.94 6.79
C LYS A 156 18.49 -10.92 5.40
N ILE A 157 19.20 -10.29 4.45
CA ILE A 157 18.81 -10.38 3.04
C ILE A 157 19.15 -11.77 2.57
N LEU A 158 18.12 -12.47 2.13
CA LEU A 158 18.24 -13.80 1.58
C LEU A 158 18.18 -13.69 0.07
N ASP A 159 19.08 -14.41 -0.59
CA ASP A 159 18.84 -14.78 -1.98
C ASP A 159 17.60 -15.66 -2.04
N VAL A 160 16.89 -15.62 -3.16
CA VAL A 160 15.70 -16.45 -3.40
C VAL A 160 15.97 -17.94 -3.19
N HIS A 161 17.21 -18.40 -3.41
CA HIS A 161 17.62 -19.77 -3.15
C HIS A 161 17.82 -20.09 -1.65
N ALA A 162 18.11 -19.09 -0.82
CA ALA A 162 18.31 -19.27 0.62
C ALA A 162 17.00 -19.32 1.42
N ILE A 163 15.84 -19.06 0.78
CA ILE A 163 14.52 -19.15 1.42
C ILE A 163 14.27 -20.57 1.96
N TYR A 164 14.65 -21.61 1.19
CA TYR A 164 14.43 -23.01 1.57
C TYR A 164 15.22 -23.47 2.80
N LEU A 165 16.19 -22.68 3.26
CA LEU A 165 17.04 -23.01 4.40
C LEU A 165 16.54 -22.40 5.70
N LEU A 166 15.52 -21.54 5.64
CA LEU A 166 14.88 -21.00 6.83
C LEU A 166 13.84 -21.98 7.37
N ASN A 167 14.16 -22.65 8.48
CA ASN A 167 13.16 -23.28 9.34
C ASN A 167 12.55 -22.19 10.25
N LEU A 168 11.71 -21.32 9.67
CA LEU A 168 10.87 -20.38 10.43
C LEU A 168 9.62 -21.09 10.98
#